data_AF-A0A1I0R2T7-F1
#
_entry.id   AF-A0A1I0R2T7-F1
#
_cell.length_a   1.000
_cell.length_b   1.000
_cell.length_c   1.000
_cell.angle_alpha   90.00
_cell.angle_beta   90.00
_cell.angle_gamma   90.00
#
_symmetry.space_group_name_H-M   'P 1'
#
loop_
_entity.id
_entity.type
_entity.pdbx_description
1 polymer ?
#
loop_
_entity_poly.entity_id
_entity_poly.type
_entity_poly.pdbx_seq_one_letter_code
_entity_poly.pdbx_strand_id
1 'polypeptide(L)'
;MTEKQLELQTLIKKIDDLHYIYQYHRVEKSEAEYLQILEKANENNRQALAAIREILESGIDLTFKTINNWSVMYLAVVQDNVELIEMLISYGVSIDGDREYFHPLRRAAEFGAIRVVKFFIEEKGINPRKVGGLSEAISSRFSGEVLPYLIETMKKTKSERLPPPKKLDELTEENMMKWLSQVPIPVYSSEKLHDIVDSLFIVAYSTTISNFYAAIEEQDPELVFACIALITNATTSEPKDKVIKNISKDTYVHHGNLVVTGDLKIRSLMVTGNLTVKGHASNVQGRRLFVGGDFECESMYTEGPVIIGGNLKAKKVETFYNDYALEVKQTLQADTLIIDHHQVIANHFDVKERIEK
;
A
#
# COMPACT_ATOMS: atom_id res chain seq x y z
N MET A 1 -3.58 -33.11 17.91
CA MET A 1 -3.89 -33.24 16.48
C MET A 1 -3.65 -34.68 16.08
N THR A 2 -4.60 -35.34 15.42
CA THR A 2 -4.48 -36.73 14.95
C THR A 2 -3.67 -36.81 13.65
N GLU A 3 -3.29 -38.02 13.23
CA GLU A 3 -2.59 -38.24 11.95
C GLU A 3 -3.42 -37.75 10.76
N LYS A 4 -4.71 -38.09 10.71
CA LYS A 4 -5.63 -37.60 9.66
C LYS A 4 -5.79 -36.07 9.65
N GLN A 5 -5.77 -35.42 10.81
CA GLN A 5 -5.82 -33.95 10.89
C GLN A 5 -4.54 -33.31 10.35
N LEU A 6 -3.37 -33.92 10.61
CA LEU A 6 -2.10 -33.49 10.05
C LEU A 6 -2.03 -33.73 8.54
N GLU A 7 -2.57 -34.86 8.07
CA GLU A 7 -2.68 -35.18 6.65
C GLU A 7 -3.57 -34.17 5.92
N LEU A 8 -4.77 -33.86 6.45
CA LEU A 8 -5.64 -32.81 5.92
C LEU A 8 -4.91 -31.46 5.82
N GLN A 9 -4.22 -31.04 6.89
CA GLN A 9 -3.44 -29.80 6.88
C GLN A 9 -2.38 -29.81 5.77
N THR A 10 -1.74 -30.96 5.54
CA THR A 10 -0.69 -31.11 4.53
C THR A 10 -1.27 -31.04 3.12
N LEU A 11 -2.41 -31.70 2.88
CA LEU A 11 -3.08 -31.67 1.58
C LEU A 11 -3.59 -30.28 1.21
N ILE A 12 -4.19 -29.54 2.16
CA ILE A 12 -4.63 -28.16 1.92
C ILE A 12 -3.48 -27.29 1.43
N LYS A 13 -2.28 -27.42 2.02
CA LYS A 13 -1.09 -26.64 1.64
C LYS A 13 -0.46 -27.05 0.31
N LYS A 14 -0.89 -28.17 -0.28
CA LYS A 14 -0.41 -28.67 -1.58
C LYS A 14 -1.28 -28.21 -2.74
N ILE A 15 -2.37 -27.49 -2.48
CA ILE A 15 -3.17 -26.88 -3.52
C ILE A 15 -2.31 -25.82 -4.23
N ASP A 16 -2.14 -26.00 -5.54
CA ASP A 16 -1.45 -25.07 -6.41
C ASP A 16 -2.27 -23.79 -6.60
N ASP A 17 -1.58 -22.65 -6.49
CA ASP A 17 -2.14 -21.32 -6.74
C ASP A 17 -2.33 -21.10 -8.26
N LEU A 18 -3.53 -21.45 -8.74
CA LEU A 18 -3.88 -21.24 -10.14
C LEU A 18 -3.90 -19.76 -10.53
N HIS A 19 -4.17 -18.86 -9.58
CA HIS A 19 -4.22 -17.44 -9.86
C HIS A 19 -2.85 -16.92 -10.29
N TYR A 20 -1.79 -17.25 -9.55
CA TYR A 20 -0.41 -16.92 -9.93
C TYR A 20 -0.04 -17.44 -11.32
N ILE A 21 -0.48 -18.66 -11.67
CA ILE A 21 -0.25 -19.24 -12.99
C ILE A 21 -0.96 -18.43 -14.08
N TYR A 22 -2.24 -18.10 -13.89
CA TYR A 22 -3.03 -17.32 -14.85
C TYR A 22 -2.44 -15.93 -15.12
N GLN A 23 -1.83 -15.31 -14.11
CA GLN A 23 -1.37 -13.93 -14.19
C GLN A 23 0.07 -13.78 -14.65
N TYR A 24 1.00 -14.50 -14.02
CA TYR A 24 2.43 -14.25 -14.20
C TYR A 24 3.02 -15.18 -15.26
N HIS A 25 2.75 -16.47 -15.17
CA HIS A 25 3.28 -17.44 -16.15
C HIS A 25 2.76 -17.21 -17.56
N ARG A 26 1.52 -16.72 -17.70
CA ARG A 26 0.94 -16.37 -19.00
C ARG A 26 1.70 -15.26 -19.72
N VAL A 27 2.29 -14.33 -18.98
CA VAL A 27 3.03 -13.18 -19.52
C VAL A 27 4.48 -13.53 -19.80
N GLU A 28 5.09 -14.37 -18.97
CA GLU A 28 6.53 -14.67 -19.02
C GLU A 28 6.92 -15.89 -19.87
N LYS A 29 5.98 -16.79 -20.19
CA LYS A 29 6.26 -18.06 -20.85
C LYS A 29 5.61 -18.14 -22.23
N SER A 30 6.11 -19.07 -23.06
CA SER A 30 5.41 -19.41 -24.28
C SER A 30 4.05 -20.03 -23.97
N GLU A 31 3.08 -19.88 -24.87
CA GLU A 31 1.71 -20.41 -24.69
C GLU A 31 1.72 -21.92 -24.38
N ALA A 32 2.56 -22.69 -25.07
CA ALA A 32 2.68 -24.13 -24.84
C ALA A 32 3.19 -24.47 -23.44
N GLU A 33 4.21 -23.77 -22.94
CA GLU A 33 4.74 -23.98 -21.58
C GLU A 33 3.73 -23.56 -20.52
N TYR A 34 3.06 -22.42 -20.70
CA TYR A 34 2.00 -21.94 -19.81
C TYR A 34 0.86 -22.98 -19.68
N LEU A 35 0.37 -23.52 -20.79
CA LEU A 35 -0.70 -24.52 -20.79
C LEU A 35 -0.27 -25.81 -20.08
N GLN A 36 0.97 -26.27 -20.27
CA GLN A 36 1.51 -27.44 -19.57
C GLN A 36 1.60 -27.24 -18.06
N ILE A 37 2.06 -26.07 -17.61
CA ILE A 37 2.13 -25.72 -16.18
C ILE A 37 0.71 -25.71 -15.58
N LEU A 38 -0.23 -25.09 -16.29
CA LEU A 38 -1.62 -24.99 -15.85
C LEU A 38 -2.30 -26.37 -15.80
N GLU A 39 -2.10 -27.23 -16.78
CA GLU A 39 -2.66 -28.59 -16.80
C GLU A 39 -2.15 -29.40 -15.60
N LYS A 40 -0.85 -29.35 -15.33
CA LYS A 40 -0.23 -30.04 -14.19
C LYS A 40 -0.78 -29.54 -12.85
N ALA A 41 -0.87 -28.22 -12.68
CA ALA A 41 -1.42 -27.63 -11.46
C ALA A 41 -2.90 -28.00 -11.23
N ASN A 42 -3.69 -28.02 -12.31
CA ASN A 42 -5.08 -28.48 -12.23
C ASN A 42 -5.19 -29.96 -11.85
N GLU A 43 -4.32 -30.82 -12.40
CA GLU A 43 -4.30 -32.24 -12.03
C GLU A 43 -3.89 -32.45 -10.56
N ASN A 44 -2.85 -31.76 -10.09
CA ASN A 44 -2.45 -31.77 -8.69
C ASN A 44 -3.60 -31.33 -7.77
N ASN A 45 -4.30 -30.25 -8.14
CA ASN A 45 -5.45 -29.74 -7.39
C ASN A 45 -6.59 -30.75 -7.35
N ARG A 46 -6.93 -31.39 -8.47
CA ARG A 46 -7.94 -32.46 -8.51
C ARG A 46 -7.60 -33.61 -7.57
N GLN A 47 -6.35 -34.08 -7.60
CA GLN A 47 -5.89 -35.17 -6.74
C GLN A 47 -5.91 -34.78 -5.25
N ALA A 48 -5.45 -33.58 -4.93
CA ALA A 48 -5.47 -33.06 -3.57
C ALA A 48 -6.91 -32.91 -3.05
N LEU A 49 -7.83 -32.36 -3.86
CA LEU A 49 -9.24 -32.21 -3.50
C LEU A 49 -9.94 -33.57 -3.31
N ALA A 50 -9.62 -34.57 -4.15
CA ALA A 50 -10.14 -35.93 -3.98
C ALA A 50 -9.66 -36.57 -2.66
N ALA A 51 -8.35 -36.48 -2.35
CA ALA A 51 -7.81 -36.98 -1.10
C ALA A 51 -8.37 -36.25 0.13
N ILE A 52 -8.56 -34.92 0.04
CA ILE A 52 -9.22 -34.13 1.09
C ILE A 52 -10.64 -34.67 1.31
N ARG A 53 -11.41 -34.89 0.24
CA ARG A 53 -12.77 -35.42 0.32
C ARG A 53 -12.83 -36.77 1.05
N GLU A 54 -11.94 -37.70 0.72
CA GLU A 54 -11.87 -39.01 1.40
C GLU A 54 -11.62 -38.87 2.91
N ILE A 55 -10.73 -37.95 3.31
CA ILE A 55 -10.48 -37.68 4.73
C ILE A 55 -11.72 -37.11 5.41
N LEU A 56 -12.40 -36.14 4.78
CA LEU A 56 -13.62 -35.52 5.30
C LEU A 56 -14.76 -36.54 5.46
N GLU A 57 -14.93 -37.44 4.49
CA GLU A 57 -15.92 -38.54 4.53
C GLU A 57 -15.69 -39.51 5.69
N SER A 58 -14.47 -39.61 6.20
CA SER A 58 -14.17 -40.43 7.36
C SER A 58 -14.66 -39.84 8.70
N GLY A 59 -15.33 -38.68 8.68
CA GLY A 59 -15.97 -38.07 9.85
C GLY A 59 -14.97 -37.45 10.83
N ILE A 60 -13.84 -36.96 10.34
CA ILE A 60 -12.83 -36.32 11.18
C ILE A 60 -13.41 -35.08 11.88
N ASP A 61 -12.99 -34.85 13.11
CA ASP A 61 -13.29 -33.60 13.81
C ASP A 61 -12.51 -32.43 13.16
N LEU A 62 -13.24 -31.46 12.61
CA LEU A 62 -12.75 -30.27 11.92
C LEU A 62 -12.61 -29.04 12.83
N THR A 63 -12.93 -29.17 14.12
CA THR A 63 -12.75 -28.08 15.11
C THR A 63 -11.29 -27.94 15.58
N PHE A 64 -10.41 -28.84 15.13
CA PHE A 64 -9.00 -28.84 15.52
C PHE A 64 -8.26 -27.57 15.11
N LYS A 65 -7.14 -27.38 15.81
CA LYS A 65 -6.27 -26.21 15.65
C LYS A 65 -4.86 -26.66 15.31
N THR A 66 -4.23 -25.91 14.42
CA THR A 66 -2.79 -26.05 14.19
C THR A 66 -1.99 -25.56 15.40
N ILE A 67 -0.67 -25.77 15.37
CA ILE A 67 0.25 -25.22 16.39
C ILE A 67 0.19 -23.68 16.50
N ASN A 68 -0.18 -22.99 15.41
CA ASN A 68 -0.40 -21.53 15.38
C ASN A 68 -1.84 -21.15 15.76
N ASN A 69 -2.61 -22.12 16.25
CA ASN A 69 -4.00 -21.98 16.65
C ASN A 69 -4.94 -21.55 15.50
N TRP A 70 -4.60 -21.91 14.25
CA TRP A 70 -5.43 -21.68 13.06
C TRP A 70 -6.45 -22.81 12.86
N SER A 71 -7.67 -22.46 12.43
CA SER A 71 -8.70 -23.42 12.00
C SER A 71 -8.45 -23.89 10.58
N VAL A 72 -9.17 -24.94 10.16
CA VAL A 72 -9.12 -25.47 8.80
C VAL A 72 -9.52 -24.43 7.76
N MET A 73 -10.59 -23.66 8.01
CA MET A 73 -11.02 -22.57 7.11
C MET A 73 -9.91 -21.52 6.94
N TYR A 74 -9.27 -21.12 8.04
CA TYR A 74 -8.19 -20.13 8.03
C TYR A 74 -6.95 -20.57 7.23
N LEU A 75 -6.68 -21.89 7.16
CA LEU A 75 -5.64 -22.47 6.31
C LEU A 75 -6.04 -22.53 4.84
N ALA A 76 -7.31 -22.80 4.56
CA ALA A 76 -7.81 -23.04 3.22
C ALA A 76 -7.92 -21.75 2.40
N VAL A 77 -8.34 -20.64 3.02
CA VAL A 77 -8.57 -19.38 2.30
C VAL A 77 -7.33 -18.83 1.60
N VAL A 78 -6.12 -19.08 2.11
CA VAL A 78 -4.88 -18.61 1.47
C VAL A 78 -4.49 -19.41 0.22
N GLN A 79 -5.18 -20.53 -0.07
CA GLN A 79 -4.96 -21.32 -1.28
C GLN A 79 -5.76 -20.78 -2.48
N ASP A 80 -6.58 -19.74 -2.27
CA ASP A 80 -7.43 -19.13 -3.28
C ASP A 80 -8.32 -20.12 -4.08
N ASN A 81 -8.68 -21.25 -3.45
CA ASN A 81 -9.41 -22.34 -4.10
C ASN A 81 -10.85 -22.41 -3.58
N VAL A 82 -11.80 -21.88 -4.36
CA VAL A 82 -13.22 -21.83 -3.98
C VAL A 82 -13.82 -23.23 -3.78
N GLU A 83 -13.46 -24.22 -4.60
CA GLU A 83 -13.95 -25.59 -4.47
C GLU A 83 -13.56 -26.23 -3.13
N LEU A 84 -12.33 -25.99 -2.66
CA LEU A 84 -11.90 -26.40 -1.32
C LEU A 84 -12.76 -25.74 -0.23
N ILE A 85 -13.02 -24.44 -0.35
CA ILE A 85 -13.83 -23.69 0.63
C ILE A 85 -15.26 -24.23 0.66
N GLU A 86 -15.87 -24.44 -0.49
CA GLU A 86 -17.21 -25.02 -0.60
C GLU A 86 -17.29 -26.42 0.01
N MET A 87 -16.29 -27.25 -0.28
CA MET A 87 -16.18 -28.59 0.31
C MET A 87 -16.10 -28.51 1.83
N LEU A 88 -15.24 -27.66 2.41
CA LEU A 88 -15.16 -27.53 3.86
C LEU A 88 -16.48 -27.05 4.48
N ILE A 89 -17.17 -26.10 3.84
CA ILE A 89 -18.49 -25.63 4.30
C ILE A 89 -19.52 -26.77 4.26
N SER A 90 -19.51 -27.63 3.22
CA SER A 90 -20.46 -28.74 3.12
C SER A 90 -20.27 -29.80 4.22
N TYR A 91 -19.08 -29.88 4.81
CA TYR A 91 -18.78 -30.74 5.98
C TYR A 91 -18.88 -29.99 7.32
N GLY A 92 -19.56 -28.84 7.35
CA GLY A 92 -19.90 -28.13 8.59
C GLY A 92 -18.82 -27.18 9.12
N VAL A 93 -17.78 -26.88 8.34
CA VAL A 93 -16.81 -25.84 8.73
C VAL A 93 -17.45 -24.46 8.58
N SER A 94 -17.44 -23.68 9.67
CA SER A 94 -17.96 -22.31 9.67
C SER A 94 -17.18 -21.41 8.69
N ILE A 95 -17.92 -20.68 7.85
CA ILE A 95 -17.38 -19.66 6.94
C ILE A 95 -16.83 -18.44 7.69
N ASP A 96 -17.42 -18.12 8.85
CA ASP A 96 -16.96 -17.02 9.71
C ASP A 96 -15.67 -17.38 10.46
N GLY A 97 -15.22 -18.63 10.32
CA GLY A 97 -14.17 -19.21 11.14
C GLY A 97 -14.63 -19.40 12.59
N ASP A 98 -13.67 -19.52 13.48
CA ASP A 98 -13.89 -19.80 14.91
C ASP A 98 -13.47 -18.62 15.80
N ARG A 99 -13.04 -17.50 15.22
CA ARG A 99 -12.55 -16.33 15.94
C ARG A 99 -13.15 -15.03 15.42
N GLU A 100 -13.83 -14.33 16.32
CA GLU A 100 -14.47 -13.03 16.09
C GLU A 100 -13.51 -11.97 15.49
N TYR A 101 -12.23 -11.97 15.90
CA TYR A 101 -11.23 -11.02 15.40
C TYR A 101 -10.44 -11.48 14.16
N PHE A 102 -10.60 -12.73 13.71
CA PHE A 102 -9.81 -13.32 12.62
C PHE A 102 -10.70 -13.97 11.56
N HIS A 103 -11.77 -13.27 11.17
CA HIS A 103 -12.66 -13.74 10.11
C HIS A 103 -11.85 -14.14 8.85
N PRO A 104 -12.11 -15.31 8.22
CA PRO A 104 -11.30 -15.82 7.11
C PRO A 104 -11.12 -14.85 5.93
N LEU A 105 -12.08 -13.95 5.67
CA LEU A 105 -11.92 -12.85 4.70
C LEU A 105 -10.69 -11.97 4.96
N ARG A 106 -10.34 -11.67 6.22
CA ARG A 106 -9.13 -10.91 6.58
C ARG A 106 -7.89 -11.57 6.03
N ARG A 107 -7.79 -12.88 6.24
CA ARG A 107 -6.64 -13.68 5.84
C ARG A 107 -6.57 -13.88 4.34
N ALA A 108 -7.72 -14.10 3.69
CA ALA A 108 -7.82 -14.13 2.24
C ALA A 108 -7.32 -12.80 1.64
N ALA A 109 -7.73 -11.68 2.25
CA ALA A 109 -7.36 -10.36 1.78
C ALA A 109 -5.87 -10.03 1.97
N GLU A 110 -5.31 -10.39 3.14
CA GLU A 110 -3.88 -10.30 3.43
C GLU A 110 -3.02 -11.07 2.41
N PHE A 111 -3.50 -12.24 1.94
CA PHE A 111 -2.75 -13.14 1.05
C PHE A 111 -3.07 -12.96 -0.43
N GLY A 112 -3.93 -12.00 -0.80
CA GLY A 112 -4.28 -11.78 -2.21
C GLY A 112 -5.19 -12.87 -2.80
N ALA A 113 -5.89 -13.66 -1.98
CA ALA A 113 -6.77 -14.73 -2.43
C ALA A 113 -8.08 -14.19 -3.03
N ILE A 114 -7.98 -13.62 -4.24
CA ILE A 114 -9.03 -12.84 -4.89
C ILE A 114 -10.29 -13.65 -5.22
N ARG A 115 -10.16 -14.92 -5.63
CA ARG A 115 -11.33 -15.77 -5.95
C ARG A 115 -12.12 -16.08 -4.69
N VAL A 116 -11.44 -16.37 -3.58
CA VAL A 116 -12.09 -16.59 -2.29
C VAL A 116 -12.71 -15.30 -1.74
N VAL A 117 -12.04 -14.16 -1.89
CA VAL A 117 -12.58 -12.84 -1.50
C VAL A 117 -13.87 -12.52 -2.28
N LYS A 118 -13.88 -12.74 -3.59
CA LYS A 118 -15.08 -12.57 -4.44
C LYS A 118 -16.20 -13.50 -4.01
N PHE A 119 -15.92 -14.80 -3.87
CA PHE A 119 -16.89 -15.79 -3.40
C PHE A 119 -17.52 -15.41 -2.06
N PHE A 120 -16.73 -14.99 -1.07
CA PHE A 120 -17.24 -14.56 0.23
C PHE A 120 -18.17 -13.35 0.13
N ILE A 121 -17.84 -12.37 -0.70
CA ILE A 121 -18.60 -11.12 -0.80
C ILE A 121 -19.83 -11.29 -1.69
N GLU A 122 -19.65 -11.82 -2.90
CA GLU A 122 -20.66 -11.86 -3.94
C GLU A 122 -21.66 -13.01 -3.72
N GLU A 123 -21.18 -14.20 -3.35
CA GLU A 123 -22.02 -15.38 -3.23
C GLU A 123 -22.50 -15.65 -1.80
N LYS A 124 -21.67 -15.32 -0.80
CA LYS A 124 -21.99 -15.54 0.62
C LYS A 124 -22.47 -14.28 1.33
N GLY A 125 -22.48 -13.13 0.66
CA GLY A 125 -23.02 -11.87 1.20
C GLY A 125 -22.24 -11.34 2.41
N ILE A 126 -20.98 -11.75 2.58
CA ILE A 126 -20.16 -11.29 3.71
C ILE A 126 -19.82 -9.82 3.50
N ASN A 127 -20.24 -8.97 4.43
CA ASN A 127 -19.95 -7.54 4.36
C ASN A 127 -18.50 -7.27 4.81
N PRO A 128 -17.58 -6.87 3.90
CA PRO A 128 -16.17 -6.65 4.22
C PRO A 128 -15.95 -5.53 5.24
N ARG A 129 -16.93 -4.63 5.45
CA ARG A 129 -16.89 -3.56 6.45
C ARG A 129 -17.00 -4.07 7.88
N LYS A 130 -17.70 -5.19 8.09
CA LYS A 130 -17.91 -5.76 9.43
C LYS A 130 -16.76 -6.68 9.87
N VAL A 131 -16.10 -7.30 8.90
CA VAL A 131 -15.12 -8.37 9.16
C VAL A 131 -13.66 -7.94 8.95
N GLY A 132 -13.39 -6.73 8.45
CA GLY A 132 -12.06 -6.13 8.45
C GLY A 132 -11.12 -6.51 7.29
N GLY A 133 -11.66 -6.97 6.15
CA GLY A 133 -10.84 -7.38 5.00
C GLY A 133 -9.96 -6.26 4.42
N LEU A 134 -10.47 -5.02 4.40
CA LEU A 134 -9.77 -3.88 3.80
C LEU A 134 -8.47 -3.50 4.51
N SER A 135 -8.45 -3.50 5.85
CA SER A 135 -7.24 -3.12 6.60
C SER A 135 -6.08 -4.08 6.36
N GLU A 136 -6.37 -5.37 6.24
CA GLU A 136 -5.35 -6.37 5.93
C GLU A 136 -4.80 -6.20 4.52
N ALA A 137 -5.69 -5.93 3.55
CA ALA A 137 -5.30 -5.67 2.17
C ALA A 137 -4.36 -4.45 2.07
N ILE A 138 -4.68 -3.35 2.76
CA ILE A 138 -3.84 -2.14 2.78
C ILE A 138 -2.43 -2.44 3.33
N SER A 139 -2.33 -3.26 4.38
CA SER A 139 -1.04 -3.55 5.03
C SER A 139 -0.20 -4.60 4.30
N SER A 140 -0.76 -5.27 3.29
CA SER A 140 -0.11 -6.41 2.64
C SER A 140 0.39 -6.08 1.25
N ARG A 141 1.66 -6.41 0.99
CA ARG A 141 2.24 -6.36 -0.37
C ARG A 141 1.67 -7.42 -1.33
N PHE A 142 0.89 -8.38 -0.82
CA PHE A 142 0.34 -9.49 -1.60
C PHE A 142 -1.11 -9.22 -2.05
N SER A 143 -1.73 -8.11 -1.63
CA SER A 143 -3.14 -7.82 -1.86
C SER A 143 -3.47 -7.27 -3.24
N GLY A 144 -2.58 -7.44 -4.23
CA GLY A 144 -2.56 -6.71 -5.52
C GLY A 144 -3.93 -6.45 -6.14
N GLU A 145 -4.73 -7.49 -6.43
CA GLU A 145 -6.10 -7.33 -6.93
C GLU A 145 -7.17 -7.22 -5.86
N VAL A 146 -6.91 -7.76 -4.68
CA VAL A 146 -7.85 -7.72 -3.57
C VAL A 146 -8.09 -6.28 -3.14
N LEU A 147 -7.04 -5.48 -2.99
CA LEU A 147 -7.18 -4.11 -2.50
C LEU A 147 -8.05 -3.26 -3.45
N PRO A 148 -7.79 -3.18 -4.77
CA PRO A 148 -8.68 -2.52 -5.72
C PRO A 148 -10.10 -3.08 -5.71
N TYR A 149 -10.27 -4.40 -5.64
CA TYR A 149 -11.58 -5.03 -5.62
C TYR A 149 -12.39 -4.69 -4.35
N LEU A 150 -11.76 -4.73 -3.18
CA LEU A 150 -12.39 -4.34 -1.92
C LEU A 150 -12.72 -2.85 -1.91
N ILE A 151 -11.83 -2.02 -2.46
CA ILE A 151 -12.08 -0.58 -2.63
C ILE A 151 -13.38 -0.36 -3.42
N GLU A 152 -13.45 -0.93 -4.61
CA GLU A 152 -14.59 -0.77 -5.51
C GLU A 152 -15.89 -1.32 -4.92
N THR A 153 -15.84 -2.52 -4.33
CA THR A 153 -16.99 -3.15 -3.68
C THR A 153 -17.53 -2.29 -2.54
N MET A 154 -16.62 -1.74 -1.73
CA MET A 154 -17.02 -0.98 -0.55
C MET A 154 -17.41 0.45 -0.88
N LYS A 155 -16.89 1.08 -1.96
CA LYS A 155 -17.39 2.38 -2.45
C LYS A 155 -18.91 2.32 -2.71
N LYS A 156 -19.42 1.23 -3.29
CA LYS A 156 -20.86 1.02 -3.57
C LYS A 156 -21.75 0.99 -2.32
N THR A 157 -21.22 0.52 -1.19
CA THR A 157 -21.96 0.40 0.09
C THR A 157 -21.61 1.50 1.10
N LYS A 158 -21.00 2.59 0.66
CA LYS A 158 -20.56 3.73 1.48
C LYS A 158 -21.67 4.34 2.37
N SER A 159 -22.93 4.24 1.95
CA SER A 159 -24.09 4.67 2.73
C SER A 159 -24.33 3.86 4.01
N GLU A 160 -23.74 2.66 4.16
CA GLU A 160 -23.94 1.74 5.30
C GLU A 160 -22.90 1.89 6.41
N ARG A 161 -22.09 2.97 6.40
CA ARG A 161 -21.05 3.16 7.42
C ARG A 161 -21.65 3.25 8.84
N LEU A 162 -20.94 2.69 9.82
CA LEU A 162 -21.20 2.91 11.25
C LEU A 162 -21.13 4.41 11.56
N PRO A 163 -21.80 4.96 12.57
CA PRO A 163 -21.72 6.40 12.89
C PRO A 163 -20.28 6.91 13.08
N PRO A 164 -20.00 8.19 12.78
CA PRO A 164 -18.67 8.75 12.97
C PRO A 164 -18.21 8.64 14.44
N PRO A 165 -16.90 8.40 14.67
CA PRO A 165 -16.34 8.41 16.02
C PRO A 165 -16.45 9.83 16.62
N LYS A 166 -16.56 9.91 17.95
CA LYS A 166 -16.69 11.21 18.66
C LYS A 166 -15.50 12.15 18.48
N LYS A 167 -14.31 11.59 18.27
CA LYS A 167 -13.07 12.34 18.03
C LYS A 167 -12.60 12.01 16.63
N LEU A 168 -12.48 13.04 15.80
CA LEU A 168 -11.93 12.95 14.45
C LEU A 168 -10.42 13.20 14.49
N ASP A 169 -9.71 12.61 13.53
CA ASP A 169 -8.30 12.87 13.25
C ASP A 169 -8.10 14.18 12.45
N GLU A 170 -6.87 14.39 11.97
CA GLU A 170 -6.41 15.62 11.32
C GLU A 170 -7.10 15.92 9.98
N LEU A 171 -7.51 14.88 9.25
CA LEU A 171 -8.13 14.99 7.93
C LEU A 171 -9.47 14.27 7.92
N THR A 172 -10.53 14.96 7.49
CA THR A 172 -11.88 14.38 7.36
C THR A 172 -12.29 14.26 5.90
N GLU A 173 -13.13 13.28 5.60
CA GLU A 173 -13.67 13.11 4.23
C GLU A 173 -14.35 14.40 3.75
N GLU A 174 -15.15 15.02 4.62
CA GLU A 174 -15.85 16.26 4.33
C GLU A 174 -14.89 17.39 3.95
N ASN A 175 -13.84 17.63 4.75
CA ASN A 175 -12.89 18.71 4.49
C ASN A 175 -12.12 18.48 3.19
N MET A 176 -11.67 17.25 2.95
CA MET A 176 -10.89 16.91 1.76
C MET A 176 -11.75 17.00 0.50
N MET A 177 -12.98 16.46 0.52
CA MET A 177 -13.91 16.55 -0.62
C MET A 177 -14.36 17.99 -0.88
N LYS A 178 -14.59 18.78 0.18
CA LYS A 178 -14.90 20.21 0.04
C LYS A 178 -13.78 20.94 -0.68
N TRP A 179 -12.53 20.72 -0.29
CA TRP A 179 -11.38 21.34 -0.95
C TRP A 179 -11.23 20.87 -2.41
N LEU A 180 -11.36 19.55 -2.67
CA LEU A 180 -11.29 18.99 -4.03
C LEU A 180 -12.32 19.61 -4.98
N SER A 181 -13.53 19.90 -4.50
CA SER A 181 -14.57 20.54 -5.31
C SER A 181 -14.29 22.01 -5.68
N GLN A 182 -13.29 22.64 -5.06
CA GLN A 182 -13.02 24.08 -5.17
C GLN A 182 -11.74 24.40 -5.93
N VAL A 183 -10.86 23.42 -6.14
CA VAL A 183 -9.54 23.66 -6.72
C VAL A 183 -9.47 23.12 -8.15
N PRO A 184 -9.00 23.92 -9.12
CA PRO A 184 -8.74 23.42 -10.46
C PRO A 184 -7.47 22.56 -10.44
N ILE A 185 -7.65 21.24 -10.48
CA ILE A 185 -6.58 20.25 -10.56
C ILE A 185 -6.64 19.63 -11.98
N PRO A 186 -5.51 19.34 -12.64
CA PRO A 186 -5.51 18.58 -13.89
C PRO A 186 -6.31 17.29 -13.76
N VAL A 187 -7.04 16.90 -14.81
CA VAL A 187 -8.00 15.78 -14.77
C VAL A 187 -7.34 14.50 -14.27
N TYR A 188 -6.15 14.16 -14.77
CA TYR A 188 -5.40 12.98 -14.34
C TYR A 188 -5.09 12.99 -12.83
N SER A 189 -4.47 14.06 -12.33
CA SER A 189 -4.14 14.19 -10.90
C SER A 189 -5.40 14.29 -10.03
N SER A 190 -6.49 14.85 -10.55
CA SER A 190 -7.78 14.91 -9.87
C SER A 190 -8.38 13.52 -9.69
N GLU A 191 -8.44 12.71 -10.74
CA GLU A 191 -8.90 11.32 -10.67
C GLU A 191 -8.08 10.50 -9.66
N LYS A 192 -6.74 10.59 -9.75
CA LYS A 192 -5.84 9.90 -8.80
C LYS A 192 -6.03 10.38 -7.37
N LEU A 193 -6.17 11.68 -7.15
CA LEU A 193 -6.38 12.22 -5.81
C LEU A 193 -7.76 11.84 -5.24
N HIS A 194 -8.79 11.79 -6.08
CA HIS A 194 -10.10 11.26 -5.72
C HIS A 194 -10.02 9.77 -5.35
N ASP A 195 -9.24 8.96 -6.09
CA ASP A 195 -9.04 7.56 -5.75
C ASP A 195 -8.31 7.38 -4.41
N ILE A 196 -7.26 8.16 -4.15
CA ILE A 196 -6.57 8.18 -2.85
C ILE A 196 -7.55 8.57 -1.74
N VAL A 197 -8.27 9.68 -1.88
CA VAL A 197 -9.21 10.17 -0.87
C VAL A 197 -10.33 9.16 -0.64
N ASP A 198 -10.96 8.66 -1.70
CA ASP A 198 -12.01 7.66 -1.58
C ASP A 198 -11.50 6.42 -0.87
N SER A 199 -10.32 5.91 -1.23
CA SER A 199 -9.73 4.69 -0.63
C SER A 199 -9.51 4.83 0.88
N LEU A 200 -9.08 6.02 1.34
CA LEU A 200 -8.85 6.31 2.75
C LEU A 200 -10.14 6.38 3.54
N PHE A 201 -11.19 6.97 2.94
CA PHE A 201 -12.45 7.17 3.63
C PHE A 201 -13.46 6.05 3.42
N ILE A 202 -13.15 4.97 2.69
CA ILE A 202 -14.09 3.86 2.50
C ILE A 202 -14.77 3.46 3.81
N VAL A 203 -13.95 3.17 4.84
CA VAL A 203 -14.41 2.76 6.18
C VAL A 203 -14.16 3.79 7.28
N ALA A 204 -13.30 4.78 7.02
CA ALA A 204 -12.92 5.79 8.00
C ALA A 204 -13.70 7.09 7.78
N TYR A 205 -13.95 7.83 8.86
CA TYR A 205 -14.52 9.19 8.80
C TYR A 205 -13.45 10.27 8.82
N SER A 206 -12.30 9.93 9.40
CA SER A 206 -11.13 10.77 9.51
C SER A 206 -9.87 9.91 9.38
N THR A 207 -8.75 10.53 9.03
CA THR A 207 -7.44 9.88 8.98
C THR A 207 -6.36 10.85 9.42
N THR A 208 -5.19 10.31 9.77
CA THR A 208 -4.01 11.14 10.07
C THR A 208 -3.33 11.56 8.79
N ILE A 209 -2.57 12.66 8.84
CA ILE A 209 -1.75 13.10 7.70
C ILE A 209 -0.74 12.01 7.32
N SER A 210 -0.22 11.27 8.30
CA SER A 210 0.72 10.16 8.07
C SER A 210 0.10 9.01 7.26
N ASN A 211 -1.16 8.66 7.54
CA ASN A 211 -1.88 7.64 6.78
C ASN A 211 -2.22 8.12 5.35
N PHE A 212 -2.63 9.38 5.20
CA PHE A 212 -2.84 9.97 3.87
C PHE A 212 -1.56 9.93 3.03
N TYR A 213 -0.43 10.34 3.63
CA TYR A 213 0.87 10.27 2.97
C TYR A 213 1.30 8.84 2.60
N ALA A 214 1.00 7.85 3.44
CA ALA A 214 1.29 6.45 3.13
C ALA A 214 0.54 5.94 1.90
N ALA A 215 -0.67 6.46 1.63
CA ALA A 215 -1.47 6.11 0.46
C ALA A 215 -1.01 6.77 -0.86
N ILE A 216 -0.06 7.71 -0.81
CA ILE A 216 0.55 8.28 -2.01
C ILE A 216 1.58 7.28 -2.54
N GLU A 217 1.18 6.42 -3.48
CA GLU A 217 2.07 5.45 -4.12
C GLU A 217 2.85 6.08 -5.28
N GLU A 218 2.15 6.83 -6.12
CA GLU A 218 2.72 7.54 -7.27
C GLU A 218 3.65 8.67 -6.85
N GLN A 219 4.76 8.83 -7.58
CA GLN A 219 5.76 9.86 -7.35
C GLN A 219 5.63 10.99 -8.39
N ASP A 220 4.42 11.17 -8.94
CA ASP A 220 4.13 12.25 -9.88
C ASP A 220 4.12 13.61 -9.14
N PRO A 221 4.90 14.62 -9.59
CA PRO A 221 4.98 15.91 -8.93
C PRO A 221 3.65 16.64 -8.84
N GLU A 222 2.82 16.62 -9.88
CA GLU A 222 1.53 17.33 -9.87
C GLU A 222 0.60 16.75 -8.81
N LEU A 223 0.53 15.41 -8.74
CA LEU A 223 -0.21 14.71 -7.70
C LEU A 223 0.36 14.98 -6.30
N VAL A 224 1.69 14.93 -6.14
CA VAL A 224 2.34 15.20 -4.84
C VAL A 224 2.07 16.63 -4.36
N PHE A 225 2.14 17.63 -5.24
CA PHE A 225 1.79 19.00 -4.88
C PHE A 225 0.30 19.18 -4.60
N ALA A 226 -0.58 18.50 -5.34
CA ALA A 226 -2.01 18.48 -5.03
C ALA A 226 -2.26 17.87 -3.64
N CYS A 227 -1.57 16.78 -3.27
CA CYS A 227 -1.61 16.18 -1.94
C CYS A 227 -1.11 17.14 -0.84
N ILE A 228 0.01 17.84 -1.06
CA ILE A 228 0.53 18.83 -0.10
C ILE A 228 -0.44 20.01 0.06
N ALA A 229 -1.02 20.51 -1.04
CA ALA A 229 -2.00 21.58 -1.01
C ALA A 229 -3.26 21.13 -0.28
N LEU A 230 -3.71 19.90 -0.51
CA LEU A 230 -4.83 19.30 0.20
C LEU A 230 -4.55 19.23 1.71
N ILE A 231 -3.39 18.70 2.13
CA ILE A 231 -3.01 18.68 3.56
C ILE A 231 -3.07 20.09 4.13
N THR A 232 -2.49 21.08 3.44
CA THR A 232 -2.41 22.46 3.92
C THR A 232 -3.77 23.14 4.07
N ASN A 233 -4.76 22.78 3.25
CA ASN A 233 -6.05 23.48 3.20
C ASN A 233 -7.23 22.69 3.81
N ALA A 234 -7.11 21.38 3.94
CA ALA A 234 -8.19 20.50 4.44
C ALA A 234 -7.93 19.95 5.86
N THR A 235 -6.71 20.09 6.37
CA THR A 235 -6.36 19.74 7.76
C THR A 235 -7.16 20.57 8.76
N THR A 236 -7.47 19.98 9.91
CA THR A 236 -8.10 20.69 11.03
C THR A 236 -7.10 21.45 11.90
N SER A 237 -5.80 21.41 11.58
CA SER A 237 -4.74 22.01 12.39
C SER A 237 -3.83 22.92 11.58
N GLU A 238 -3.59 24.12 12.09
CA GLU A 238 -2.65 25.09 11.49
C GLU A 238 -1.22 24.51 11.42
N PRO A 239 -0.42 24.94 10.41
CA PRO A 239 0.98 24.54 10.29
C PRO A 239 1.77 24.98 11.53
N LYS A 240 2.70 24.13 11.97
CA LYS A 240 3.52 24.37 13.17
C LYS A 240 4.98 24.16 12.89
N ASP A 241 5.73 25.24 12.87
CA ASP A 241 7.17 25.19 12.65
C ASP A 241 7.89 24.44 13.76
N LYS A 242 8.93 23.67 13.38
CA LYS A 242 9.63 22.80 14.31
C LYS A 242 11.12 22.74 14.04
N VAL A 243 11.90 22.71 15.12
CA VAL A 243 13.35 22.46 15.11
C VAL A 243 13.63 21.13 15.80
N ILE A 244 14.34 20.22 15.14
CA ILE A 244 14.67 18.88 15.64
C ILE A 244 16.13 18.53 15.39
N LYS A 245 16.67 17.59 16.18
CA LYS A 245 18.04 17.07 15.97
C LYS A 245 18.10 15.99 14.90
N ASN A 246 17.13 15.09 14.88
CA ASN A 246 17.04 13.98 13.93
C ASN A 246 15.58 13.50 13.80
N ILE A 247 15.32 12.68 12.79
CA ILE A 247 14.07 11.96 12.59
C ILE A 247 14.33 10.47 12.81
N SER A 248 13.67 9.88 13.81
CA SER A 248 13.82 8.45 14.14
C SER A 248 12.76 7.55 13.51
N LYS A 249 11.65 8.11 13.03
CA LYS A 249 10.54 7.37 12.43
C LYS A 249 10.85 6.96 11.00
N ASP A 250 10.34 5.81 10.57
CA ASP A 250 10.43 5.36 9.18
C ASP A 250 9.58 6.23 8.24
N THR A 251 8.41 6.65 8.70
CA THR A 251 7.55 7.63 8.03
C THR A 251 7.37 8.85 8.93
N TYR A 252 7.67 10.02 8.41
CA TYR A 252 7.51 11.30 9.11
C TYR A 252 6.91 12.34 8.16
N VAL A 253 5.74 12.85 8.53
CA VAL A 253 5.13 13.99 7.85
C VAL A 253 5.11 15.18 8.80
N HIS A 254 5.51 16.34 8.29
CA HIS A 254 5.49 17.58 9.03
C HIS A 254 4.64 18.62 8.33
N HIS A 255 3.56 19.06 8.99
CA HIS A 255 2.74 20.16 8.53
C HIS A 255 3.28 21.49 9.10
N GLY A 256 3.99 22.26 8.27
CA GLY A 256 4.74 23.47 8.65
C GLY A 256 6.19 23.45 8.17
N ASN A 257 7.01 24.39 8.65
CA ASN A 257 8.44 24.44 8.34
C ASN A 257 9.27 23.55 9.28
N LEU A 258 10.21 22.80 8.73
CA LEU A 258 11.07 21.89 9.50
C LEU A 258 12.55 22.29 9.41
N VAL A 259 13.19 22.43 10.56
CA VAL A 259 14.64 22.60 10.67
C VAL A 259 15.25 21.37 11.35
N VAL A 260 16.17 20.68 10.66
CA VAL A 260 16.99 19.61 11.21
C VAL A 260 18.38 20.16 11.49
N THR A 261 18.83 20.13 12.75
CA THR A 261 20.08 20.80 13.16
C THR A 261 21.36 20.01 12.86
N GLY A 262 21.26 18.83 12.26
CA GLY A 262 22.40 18.00 11.86
C GLY A 262 22.04 17.17 10.63
N ASP A 263 22.83 16.12 10.37
CA ASP A 263 22.61 15.25 9.21
C ASP A 263 21.23 14.58 9.25
N LEU A 264 20.63 14.45 8.06
CA LEU A 264 19.32 13.87 7.87
C LEU A 264 19.43 12.64 6.96
N LYS A 265 19.23 11.45 7.56
CA LYS A 265 18.97 10.22 6.81
C LYS A 265 17.47 10.15 6.49
N ILE A 266 17.13 10.40 5.24
CA ILE A 266 15.75 10.38 4.75
C ILE A 266 15.28 8.94 4.63
N ARG A 267 14.07 8.70 5.13
CA ARG A 267 13.36 7.43 4.96
C ARG A 267 12.11 7.66 4.12
N SER A 268 11.02 8.03 4.74
CA SER A 268 9.83 8.52 4.05
C SER A 268 9.43 9.84 4.69
N LEU A 269 9.79 10.95 4.05
CA LEU A 269 9.66 12.30 4.60
C LEU A 269 8.81 13.19 3.69
N MET A 270 7.78 13.81 4.27
CA MET A 270 7.06 14.92 3.66
C MET A 270 7.08 16.15 4.59
N VAL A 271 7.37 17.32 4.03
CA VAL A 271 7.26 18.62 4.73
C VAL A 271 6.37 19.53 3.89
N THR A 272 5.26 20.02 4.45
CA THR A 272 4.32 20.85 3.68
C THR A 272 4.83 22.26 3.43
N GLY A 273 5.73 22.76 4.31
CA GLY A 273 6.41 24.05 4.17
C GLY A 273 7.86 23.89 3.72
N ASN A 274 8.74 24.72 4.28
CA ASN A 274 10.17 24.72 3.99
C ASN A 274 10.91 23.64 4.81
N LEU A 275 11.93 23.04 4.22
CA LEU A 275 12.86 22.14 4.90
C LEU A 275 14.25 22.78 4.95
N THR A 276 14.86 22.82 6.12
CA THR A 276 16.27 23.21 6.30
C THR A 276 17.02 22.11 7.03
N VAL A 277 18.11 21.63 6.45
CA VAL A 277 19.02 20.63 7.05
C VAL A 277 20.39 21.28 7.24
N LYS A 278 20.81 21.48 8.49
CA LYS A 278 22.12 22.06 8.83
C LYS A 278 23.25 21.02 8.74
N GLY A 279 23.29 20.27 7.65
CA GLY A 279 24.23 19.17 7.43
C GLY A 279 23.94 18.44 6.12
N HIS A 280 24.36 17.17 6.06
CA HIS A 280 24.16 16.30 4.91
C HIS A 280 22.77 15.65 4.92
N ALA A 281 22.06 15.72 3.79
CA ALA A 281 20.80 15.01 3.56
C ALA A 281 21.01 13.81 2.62
N SER A 282 20.60 12.61 3.04
CA SER A 282 20.80 11.37 2.28
C SER A 282 19.48 10.65 2.06
N ASN A 283 19.12 10.41 0.80
CA ASN A 283 17.90 9.72 0.34
C ASN A 283 18.26 8.49 -0.52
N VAL A 284 18.49 7.35 0.10
CA VAL A 284 18.93 6.11 -0.59
C VAL A 284 17.78 5.39 -1.29
N GLN A 285 18.06 4.33 -2.07
CA GLN A 285 17.05 3.56 -2.80
C GLN A 285 15.89 3.10 -1.91
N GLY A 286 14.66 3.23 -2.44
CA GLY A 286 13.42 2.88 -1.75
C GLY A 286 12.96 3.90 -0.71
N ARG A 287 13.60 5.08 -0.66
CA ARG A 287 13.26 6.22 0.23
C ARG A 287 12.74 7.37 -0.60
N ARG A 288 11.95 8.27 0.01
CA ARG A 288 11.34 9.40 -0.70
C ARG A 288 11.32 10.67 0.14
N LEU A 289 11.51 11.80 -0.54
CA LEU A 289 11.46 13.15 0.04
C LEU A 289 10.52 14.05 -0.76
N PHE A 290 9.50 14.60 -0.09
CA PHE A 290 8.65 15.65 -0.66
C PHE A 290 8.69 16.92 0.19
N VAL A 291 8.90 18.06 -0.45
CA VAL A 291 8.95 19.38 0.20
C VAL A 291 8.02 20.34 -0.55
N GLY A 292 7.06 20.94 0.16
CA GLY A 292 6.10 21.87 -0.44
C GLY A 292 6.70 23.24 -0.76
N GLY A 293 7.65 23.71 0.07
CA GLY A 293 8.36 24.97 -0.11
C GLY A 293 9.81 24.78 -0.54
N ASP A 294 10.68 25.65 -0.03
CA ASP A 294 12.12 25.60 -0.29
C ASP A 294 12.82 24.48 0.50
N PHE A 295 13.86 23.90 -0.08
CA PHE A 295 14.76 22.97 0.59
C PHE A 295 16.19 23.51 0.61
N GLU A 296 16.74 23.73 1.80
CA GLU A 296 18.14 24.12 2.01
C GLU A 296 18.91 23.06 2.78
N CYS A 297 20.10 22.67 2.29
CA CYS A 297 21.01 21.78 3.00
C CYS A 297 22.48 22.11 2.71
N GLU A 298 23.44 21.53 3.45
CA GLU A 298 24.86 21.70 3.11
C GLU A 298 25.23 20.86 1.90
N SER A 299 24.83 19.59 1.89
CA SER A 299 24.99 18.69 0.76
C SER A 299 23.85 17.67 0.70
N MET A 300 23.54 17.21 -0.50
CA MET A 300 22.49 16.24 -0.75
C MET A 300 23.02 15.05 -1.53
N TYR A 301 22.60 13.84 -1.13
CA TYR A 301 22.72 12.61 -1.89
C TYR A 301 21.33 12.01 -2.12
N THR A 302 21.01 11.62 -3.35
CA THR A 302 19.76 10.92 -3.64
C THR A 302 19.88 9.81 -4.68
N GLU A 303 19.24 8.69 -4.38
CA GLU A 303 18.93 7.57 -5.28
C GLU A 303 17.41 7.39 -5.45
N GLY A 304 16.62 7.91 -4.51
CA GLY A 304 15.17 7.84 -4.52
C GLY A 304 14.51 9.11 -5.07
N PRO A 305 13.17 9.11 -5.18
CA PRO A 305 12.41 10.27 -5.65
C PRO A 305 12.53 11.44 -4.67
N VAL A 306 12.77 12.63 -5.23
CA VAL A 306 12.81 13.90 -4.50
C VAL A 306 11.99 14.92 -5.26
N ILE A 307 10.99 15.50 -4.61
CA ILE A 307 10.11 16.51 -5.23
C ILE A 307 10.06 17.75 -4.35
N ILE A 308 10.41 18.91 -4.93
CA ILE A 308 10.57 20.18 -4.22
C ILE A 308 9.73 21.24 -4.92
N GLY A 309 8.82 21.88 -4.18
CA GLY A 309 7.89 22.90 -4.69
C GLY A 309 8.50 24.28 -4.86
N GLY A 310 9.51 24.61 -4.05
CA GLY A 310 10.29 25.83 -4.14
C GLY A 310 11.64 25.63 -4.80
N ASN A 311 12.65 26.27 -4.23
CA ASN A 311 14.05 26.18 -4.63
C ASN A 311 14.76 25.06 -3.86
N LEU A 312 15.74 24.43 -4.51
CA LEU A 312 16.74 23.59 -3.84
C LEU A 312 18.03 24.40 -3.74
N LYS A 313 18.56 24.56 -2.52
CA LYS A 313 19.86 25.21 -2.29
C LYS A 313 20.79 24.29 -1.51
N ALA A 314 21.92 23.95 -2.11
CA ALA A 314 22.97 23.16 -1.47
C ALA A 314 24.36 23.58 -1.94
N LYS A 315 25.43 23.19 -1.24
CA LYS A 315 26.79 23.33 -1.82
C LYS A 315 27.03 22.22 -2.84
N LYS A 316 26.64 20.99 -2.53
CA LYS A 316 26.83 19.82 -3.38
C LYS A 316 25.54 19.02 -3.49
N VAL A 317 25.17 18.62 -4.70
CA VAL A 317 24.05 17.69 -4.96
C VAL A 317 24.60 16.51 -5.76
N GLU A 318 24.40 15.30 -5.25
CA GLU A 318 24.79 14.04 -5.88
C GLU A 318 23.54 13.20 -6.12
N THR A 319 23.35 12.78 -7.36
CA THR A 319 22.22 11.96 -7.77
C THR A 319 22.73 10.68 -8.44
N PHE A 320 22.11 9.54 -8.13
CA PHE A 320 22.57 8.22 -8.58
C PHE A 320 21.39 7.32 -8.97
N TYR A 321 21.53 6.52 -10.03
CA TYR A 321 20.62 5.43 -10.44
C TYR A 321 19.25 5.84 -11.05
N ASN A 322 18.72 5.03 -11.98
CA ASN A 322 17.83 5.48 -13.08
C ASN A 322 16.33 5.59 -12.78
N ASP A 323 15.77 4.76 -11.90
CA ASP A 323 14.30 4.60 -11.87
C ASP A 323 13.52 5.77 -11.22
N TYR A 324 14.20 6.83 -10.77
CA TYR A 324 13.60 7.98 -10.07
C TYR A 324 14.18 9.32 -10.52
N ALA A 325 13.51 10.41 -10.10
CA ALA A 325 13.91 11.77 -10.41
C ALA A 325 14.10 12.65 -9.16
N LEU A 326 15.03 13.60 -9.28
CA LEU A 326 15.10 14.82 -8.48
C LEU A 326 14.41 15.95 -9.25
N GLU A 327 13.29 16.44 -8.72
CA GLU A 327 12.45 17.45 -9.36
C GLU A 327 12.31 18.71 -8.50
N VAL A 328 12.69 19.85 -9.07
CA VAL A 328 12.67 21.16 -8.42
C VAL A 328 11.80 22.11 -9.24
N LYS A 329 10.63 22.49 -8.72
CA LYS A 329 9.67 23.38 -9.42
C LYS A 329 10.25 24.75 -9.76
N GLN A 330 11.18 25.27 -8.95
CA GLN A 330 11.84 26.55 -9.19
C GLN A 330 13.32 26.37 -9.55
N THR A 331 14.23 26.92 -8.75
CA THR A 331 15.66 26.93 -9.04
C THR A 331 16.39 25.86 -8.26
N LEU A 332 17.23 25.08 -8.95
CA LEU A 332 18.27 24.26 -8.32
C LEU A 332 19.57 25.07 -8.26
N GLN A 333 19.95 25.49 -7.05
CA GLN A 333 21.16 26.23 -6.73
C GLN A 333 22.21 25.31 -6.11
N ALA A 334 23.36 25.13 -6.77
CA ALA A 334 24.47 24.33 -6.23
C ALA A 334 25.86 24.81 -6.67
N ASP A 335 26.88 24.63 -5.83
CA ASP A 335 28.26 24.79 -6.29
C ASP A 335 28.63 23.63 -7.22
N THR A 336 28.30 22.40 -6.84
CA THR A 336 28.54 21.20 -7.66
C THR A 336 27.28 20.33 -7.76
N LEU A 337 26.89 19.95 -8.98
CA LEU A 337 25.85 18.97 -9.28
C LEU A 337 26.48 17.76 -9.99
N ILE A 338 26.36 16.58 -9.40
CA ILE A 338 26.82 15.31 -9.98
C ILE A 338 25.59 14.46 -10.31
N ILE A 339 25.47 14.08 -11.57
CA ILE A 339 24.40 13.25 -12.09
C ILE A 339 25.01 11.96 -12.62
N ASP A 340 24.64 10.84 -12.01
CA ASP A 340 25.10 9.50 -12.38
C ASP A 340 23.88 8.64 -12.68
N HIS A 341 23.52 8.59 -13.96
CA HIS A 341 22.37 7.83 -14.47
C HIS A 341 21.06 8.09 -13.70
N HIS A 342 20.81 9.33 -13.25
CA HIS A 342 19.61 9.74 -12.50
C HIS A 342 18.92 10.92 -13.21
N GLN A 343 17.59 11.00 -13.14
CA GLN A 343 16.87 12.12 -13.78
C GLN A 343 16.88 13.36 -12.86
N VAL A 344 17.29 14.51 -13.39
CA VAL A 344 17.23 15.80 -12.67
C VAL A 344 16.47 16.84 -13.49
N ILE A 345 15.39 17.35 -12.92
CA ILE A 345 14.49 18.32 -13.56
C ILE A 345 14.41 19.55 -12.67
N ALA A 346 14.69 20.72 -13.24
CA ALA A 346 14.45 22.01 -12.59
C ALA A 346 13.97 23.04 -13.60
N ASN A 347 13.14 23.98 -13.17
CA ASN A 347 12.73 25.10 -14.05
C ASN A 347 13.91 26.02 -14.36
N HIS A 348 14.81 26.21 -13.38
CA HIS A 348 16.07 26.91 -13.58
C HIS A 348 17.22 26.19 -12.87
N PHE A 349 18.39 26.19 -13.50
CA PHE A 349 19.64 25.69 -12.91
C PHE A 349 20.59 26.87 -12.69
N ASP A 350 20.96 27.10 -11.44
CA ASP A 350 22.02 28.02 -11.02
C ASP A 350 23.13 27.18 -10.37
N VAL A 351 23.90 26.52 -11.24
CA VAL A 351 24.91 25.54 -10.84
C VAL A 351 26.27 25.98 -11.37
N LYS A 352 27.29 26.04 -10.50
CA LYS A 352 28.65 26.45 -10.92
C LYS A 352 29.39 25.35 -11.68
N GLU A 353 29.29 24.11 -11.23
CA GLU A 353 29.88 22.94 -11.87
C GLU A 353 28.85 21.81 -12.00
N ARG A 354 28.62 21.35 -13.23
CA ARG A 354 27.70 20.24 -13.53
C ARG A 354 28.47 19.09 -14.17
N ILE A 355 28.40 17.91 -13.56
CA ILE A 355 29.10 16.68 -13.97
C ILE A 355 28.06 15.61 -14.29
N GLU A 356 28.08 15.12 -15.53
CA GLU A 356 27.26 14.00 -16.01
C GLU A 356 28.16 12.75 -16.11
N LYS A 357 27.73 11.63 -15.53
CA LYS A 357 28.45 10.34 -15.49
C LYS A 357 27.68 9.22 -16.18
#